data_AF-A0A2G9TT99-F1
#
_entry.id   AF-A0A2G9TT99-F1
#
_cell.length_a   1.000
_cell.length_b   1.000
_cell.length_c   1.000
_cell.angle_alpha   90.00
_cell.angle_beta   90.00
_cell.angle_gamma   90.00
#
_symmetry.space_group_name_H-M   'P 1'
#
loop_
_entity.id
_entity.type
_entity.pdbx_description
1 polymer ?
#
loop_
_entity_poly.entity_id
_entity_poly.type
_entity_poly.pdbx_seq_one_letter_code
_entity_poly.pdbx_strand_id
1 'polypeptide(L)'
;MQCPFSEPPPPPPAAHKKGTLLMANMAGDEVLLNCTVSIAGEPAAAEEDVVWTRDGKAMNLNDTNKYIWKVKRSAGVVVHTVRIRKATMEDDGDYACESRHQRASQIVHVNKAEAQRSSSLSLGMLSTQLAVLM
;
A
#
# COMPACT_ATOMS: atom_id res chain seq x y z
N MET A 1 1.35 -36.71 -43.65
CA MET A 1 1.44 -36.78 -42.18
C MET A 1 1.06 -35.42 -41.62
N GLN A 2 -0.08 -35.31 -40.94
CA GLN A 2 -0.45 -34.11 -40.18
C GLN A 2 -0.57 -34.55 -38.72
N CYS A 3 0.29 -34.04 -37.83
CA CYS A 3 0.18 -34.32 -36.40
C CYS A 3 -1.08 -33.62 -35.86
N PRO A 4 -1.95 -34.29 -35.08
CA PRO A 4 -3.13 -33.64 -34.53
C PRO A 4 -2.68 -32.57 -33.53
N PHE A 5 -3.12 -31.33 -33.75
CA PHE A 5 -2.93 -30.22 -32.84
C PHE A 5 -3.84 -30.46 -31.63
N SER A 6 -3.28 -31.02 -30.55
CA SER A 6 -3.98 -31.16 -29.28
C SER A 6 -4.10 -29.78 -28.64
N GLU A 7 -5.32 -29.24 -28.61
CA GLU A 7 -5.63 -27.98 -27.95
C GLU A 7 -5.25 -28.07 -26.46
N PRO A 8 -4.52 -27.09 -25.90
CA PRO A 8 -4.15 -27.12 -24.50
C PRO A 8 -5.41 -27.12 -23.62
N PRO A 9 -5.41 -27.85 -22.49
CA PRO A 9 -6.56 -27.87 -21.60
C PRO A 9 -6.92 -26.45 -21.17
N PRO A 10 -8.23 -26.12 -21.04
CA PRO A 10 -8.64 -24.81 -20.57
C PRO A 10 -7.97 -24.52 -19.22
N PRO A 11 -7.52 -23.27 -19.00
CA PRO A 11 -6.93 -22.91 -17.72
C PRO A 11 -7.91 -23.28 -16.60
N PRO A 12 -7.43 -23.87 -15.49
CA PRO A 12 -8.30 -24.23 -14.38
C PRO A 12 -9.11 -22.99 -13.96
N PRO A 13 -10.39 -23.14 -13.59
CA PRO A 13 -11.20 -22.02 -13.15
C PRO A 13 -10.44 -21.27 -12.05
N ALA A 14 -10.26 -19.97 -12.22
CA ALA A 14 -9.49 -19.13 -11.33
C ALA A 14 -9.96 -19.40 -9.88
N ALA A 15 -9.10 -20.06 -9.10
CA ALA A 15 -9.39 -20.38 -7.72
C ALA A 15 -9.78 -19.08 -7.02
N HIS A 16 -10.93 -19.07 -6.33
CA HIS A 16 -11.37 -17.97 -5.48
C HIS A 16 -10.23 -17.60 -4.53
N LYS A 17 -9.51 -16.52 -4.84
CA LYS A 17 -8.30 -16.17 -4.10
C LYS A 17 -8.74 -15.67 -2.73
N LYS A 18 -8.64 -16.52 -1.69
CA LYS A 18 -8.28 -16.02 -0.35
C LYS A 18 -7.05 -15.13 -0.59
N GLY A 19 -7.19 -13.83 -0.42
CA GLY A 19 -6.23 -12.87 -0.95
C GLY A 19 -5.80 -11.87 0.11
N THR A 20 -4.48 -11.74 0.25
CA THR A 20 -3.89 -10.50 0.75
C THR A 20 -3.80 -9.53 -0.40
N LEU A 21 -4.24 -8.30 -0.19
CA LEU A 21 -4.15 -7.21 -1.15
C LEU A 21 -3.34 -6.08 -0.54
N LEU A 22 -2.32 -5.60 -1.25
CA LEU A 22 -1.59 -4.41 -0.88
C LEU A 22 -1.90 -3.30 -1.88
N MET A 23 -2.31 -2.14 -1.38
CA MET A 23 -2.47 -0.91 -2.14
C MET A 23 -1.48 0.14 -1.63
N ALA A 24 -0.91 0.92 -2.55
CA ALA A 24 -0.07 2.05 -2.24
C ALA A 24 -0.64 3.33 -2.87
N ASN A 25 -0.68 4.42 -2.12
CA ASN A 25 -1.15 5.72 -2.59
C ASN A 25 -0.20 6.82 -2.14
N MET A 26 0.08 7.78 -3.02
CA MET A 26 0.81 9.00 -2.69
C MET A 26 -0.18 10.11 -2.28
N ALA A 27 0.08 10.79 -1.17
CA ALA A 27 -0.71 11.91 -0.70
C ALA A 27 0.22 13.05 -0.24
N GLY A 28 0.51 14.00 -1.13
CA GLY A 28 1.51 15.02 -0.85
C GLY A 28 2.89 14.39 -0.66
N ASP A 29 3.57 14.74 0.42
CA ASP A 29 4.88 14.19 0.81
C ASP A 29 4.76 12.90 1.63
N GLU A 30 3.69 12.12 1.46
CA GLU A 30 3.46 10.92 2.25
C GLU A 30 3.04 9.74 1.36
N VAL A 31 3.47 8.55 1.77
CA VAL A 31 3.05 7.28 1.15
C VAL A 31 2.10 6.57 2.11
N LEU A 32 0.96 6.15 1.60
CA LEU A 32 -0.05 5.36 2.31
C LEU A 32 -0.07 3.94 1.77
N LEU A 33 0.35 2.99 2.58
CA LEU A 33 0.29 1.56 2.30
C LEU A 33 -0.89 0.96 3.05
N ASN A 34 -1.72 0.21 2.35
CA ASN A 34 -2.89 -0.48 2.91
C ASN A 34 -2.85 -1.96 2.53
N CYS A 35 -2.59 -2.81 3.50
CA CYS A 35 -2.61 -4.26 3.34
C CYS A 35 -3.89 -4.82 3.95
N THR A 36 -4.73 -5.41 3.11
CA THR A 36 -5.97 -6.07 3.50
C THR A 36 -5.76 -7.58 3.45
N VAL A 37 -5.94 -8.26 4.57
CA VAL A 37 -5.83 -9.71 4.72
C VAL A 37 -7.23 -10.29 4.92
N SER A 38 -7.62 -11.22 4.05
CA SER A 38 -8.94 -11.87 4.10
C SER A 38 -8.90 -13.11 5.00
N ILE A 39 -9.62 -13.07 6.11
CA ILE A 39 -9.71 -14.12 7.13
C ILE A 39 -10.96 -14.96 6.82
N ALA A 40 -10.90 -15.82 5.81
CA ALA A 40 -12.04 -16.63 5.38
C ALA A 40 -12.34 -17.78 6.37
N GLY A 41 -12.82 -17.43 7.58
CA GLY A 41 -13.27 -18.36 8.62
C GLY A 41 -12.17 -18.95 9.52
N GLU A 42 -10.93 -18.47 9.41
CA GLU A 42 -9.80 -18.97 10.20
C GLU A 42 -9.47 -18.00 11.34
N PRO A 43 -9.99 -18.19 12.57
CA PRO A 43 -9.78 -17.24 13.68
C PRO A 43 -8.30 -17.03 14.00
N ALA A 44 -7.46 -18.05 13.81
CA ALA A 44 -6.00 -17.95 13.97
C ALA A 44 -5.37 -16.93 13.01
N ALA A 45 -5.91 -16.72 11.80
CA ALA A 45 -5.40 -15.71 10.87
C ALA A 45 -5.85 -14.28 11.21
N ALA A 46 -6.80 -14.10 12.14
CA ALA A 46 -7.21 -12.79 12.62
C ALA A 46 -6.25 -12.17 13.64
N GLU A 47 -5.52 -13.03 14.34
CA GLU A 47 -4.52 -12.68 15.34
C GLU A 47 -3.10 -12.61 14.76
N GLU A 48 -2.91 -13.00 13.50
CA GLU A 48 -1.64 -12.86 12.79
C GLU A 48 -1.36 -11.39 12.45
N ASP A 49 -0.16 -10.94 12.83
CA ASP A 49 0.38 -9.66 12.38
C ASP A 49 1.13 -9.84 11.05
N VAL A 50 1.32 -8.75 10.30
CA VAL A 50 2.02 -8.80 9.01
C VAL A 50 3.39 -8.17 9.14
N VAL A 51 4.38 -8.80 8.52
CA VAL A 51 5.71 -8.23 8.38
C VAL A 51 5.71 -7.31 7.17
N TRP A 52 6.10 -6.06 7.39
CA TRP A 52 6.29 -5.09 6.33
C TRP A 52 7.73 -5.09 5.87
N THR A 53 7.94 -5.24 4.56
CA THR A 53 9.26 -5.19 3.93
C THR A 53 9.32 -4.15 2.82
N ARG A 54 10.51 -3.60 2.60
CA ARG A 54 10.86 -2.76 1.46
C ARG A 54 12.09 -3.36 0.80
N ASP A 55 11.99 -3.68 -0.48
CA ASP A 55 13.03 -4.37 -1.26
C ASP A 55 13.50 -5.67 -0.58
N GLY A 56 12.55 -6.38 0.04
CA GLY A 56 12.81 -7.61 0.79
C GLY A 56 13.43 -7.41 2.19
N LYS A 57 13.68 -6.17 2.62
CA LYS A 57 14.21 -5.87 3.97
C LYS A 57 13.10 -5.42 4.92
N ALA A 58 13.09 -5.96 6.13
CA ALA A 58 12.13 -5.56 7.17
C ALA A 58 12.18 -4.05 7.45
N MET A 59 11.01 -3.42 7.43
CA MET A 59 10.86 -2.01 7.76
C MET A 59 10.96 -1.80 9.27
N ASN A 60 11.66 -0.75 9.70
CA ASN A 60 11.73 -0.39 11.11
C ASN A 60 10.51 0.47 11.52
N LEU A 61 9.36 -0.18 11.74
CA LEU A 61 8.12 0.52 12.14
C LEU A 61 8.20 1.15 13.55
N ASN A 62 9.26 0.88 14.33
CA ASN A 62 9.52 1.55 15.60
C ASN A 62 10.06 2.98 15.42
N ASP A 63 10.57 3.33 14.23
CA ASP A 63 10.87 4.72 13.91
C ASP A 63 9.55 5.48 13.71
N THR A 64 8.96 5.89 14.82
CA THR A 64 7.70 6.60 14.83
C THR A 64 7.81 7.96 14.17
N ASN A 65 9.00 8.56 14.05
CA ASN A 65 9.21 9.82 13.31
C ASN A 65 8.96 9.62 11.81
N LYS A 66 9.41 8.49 11.26
CA LYS A 66 9.22 8.15 9.85
C LYS A 66 7.88 7.45 9.57
N TYR A 67 7.44 6.55 10.43
CA TYR A 67 6.30 5.66 10.18
C TYR A 67 5.19 5.84 11.21
N ILE A 68 3.95 5.82 10.74
CA ILE A 68 2.75 5.65 11.60
C ILE A 68 2.02 4.42 11.09
N TRP A 69 1.77 3.45 11.95
CA TRP A 69 1.05 2.23 11.57
C TRP A 69 -0.22 2.04 12.41
N LYS A 70 -1.21 1.37 11.82
CA LYS A 70 -2.50 1.04 12.45
C LYS A 70 -3.01 -0.29 11.95
N VAL A 71 -3.74 -1.00 12.80
CA VAL A 71 -4.43 -2.24 12.44
C VAL A 71 -5.91 -2.09 12.78
N LYS A 72 -6.77 -2.38 11.79
CA LYS A 72 -8.23 -2.40 11.96
C LYS A 72 -8.74 -3.79 11.65
N ARG A 73 -9.37 -4.43 12.65
CA ARG A 73 -10.01 -5.74 12.49
C ARG A 73 -11.51 -5.57 12.28
N SER A 74 -12.06 -6.28 11.30
CA SER A 74 -13.50 -6.39 11.04
C SER A 74 -13.85 -7.85 10.77
N ALA A 75 -15.15 -8.18 10.72
CA ALA A 75 -15.60 -9.54 10.54
C ALA A 75 -15.08 -10.12 9.21
N GLY A 76 -14.12 -11.04 9.30
CA GLY A 76 -13.52 -11.72 8.15
C GLY A 76 -12.40 -10.96 7.43
N VAL A 77 -11.98 -9.78 7.90
CA VAL A 77 -10.92 -8.97 7.25
C VAL A 77 -10.09 -8.21 8.28
N VAL A 78 -8.76 -8.25 8.14
CA VAL A 78 -7.84 -7.35 8.85
C VAL A 78 -7.21 -6.37 7.86
N VAL A 79 -7.15 -5.10 8.24
CA VAL A 79 -6.51 -4.04 7.45
C VAL A 79 -5.34 -3.46 8.23
N HIS A 80 -4.13 -3.69 7.74
CA HIS A 80 -2.89 -3.08 8.23
C HIS A 80 -2.58 -1.85 7.38
N THR A 81 -2.35 -0.71 8.02
CA THR A 81 -2.01 0.55 7.34
C THR A 81 -0.66 1.04 7.82
N VAL A 82 0.23 1.40 6.90
CA VAL A 82 1.48 2.09 7.19
C VAL A 82 1.49 3.41 6.43
N ARG A 83 1.74 4.49 7.15
CA ARG A 83 1.94 5.83 6.60
C ARG A 83 3.41 6.21 6.74
N ILE A 84 4.06 6.44 5.61
CA ILE A 84 5.43 6.93 5.53
C ILE A 84 5.38 8.45 5.44
N ARG A 85 5.91 9.13 6.46
CA ARG A 85 5.93 10.59 6.53
C ARG A 85 7.13 11.15 5.78
N LYS A 86 7.01 12.34 5.20
CA LYS A 86 8.10 13.05 4.51
C LYS A 86 8.84 12.11 3.54
N ALA A 87 8.07 11.47 2.67
CA ALA A 87 8.55 10.52 1.69
C ALA A 87 9.58 11.21 0.77
N THR A 88 10.75 10.58 0.65
CA THR A 88 11.81 11.02 -0.25
C THR A 88 12.05 9.96 -1.32
N MET A 89 12.93 10.24 -2.27
CA MET A 89 13.33 9.27 -3.28
C MET A 89 14.01 8.03 -2.67
N GLU A 90 14.46 8.09 -1.42
CA GLU A 90 15.01 6.95 -0.68
C GLU A 90 13.92 5.99 -0.17
N ASP A 91 12.66 6.41 -0.27
CA ASP A 91 11.49 5.57 0.00
C ASP A 91 10.91 4.94 -1.28
N ASP A 92 11.54 5.11 -2.43
CA ASP A 92 11.26 4.32 -3.63
C ASP A 92 11.58 2.83 -3.35
N GLY A 93 10.75 1.91 -3.86
CA GLY A 93 11.02 0.47 -3.75
C GLY A 93 9.81 -0.44 -3.91
N ASP A 94 10.06 -1.75 -3.84
CA ASP A 94 9.02 -2.79 -3.76
C ASP A 94 8.61 -2.98 -2.30
N TYR A 95 7.41 -2.52 -1.96
CA TYR A 95 6.85 -2.72 -0.62
C TYR A 95 6.05 -4.01 -0.58
N ALA A 96 6.22 -4.81 0.46
CA ALA A 96 5.39 -5.99 0.67
C ALA A 96 4.84 -6.05 2.09
N CYS A 97 3.65 -6.64 2.20
CA CYS A 97 3.10 -7.11 3.46
C CYS A 97 3.01 -8.63 3.43
N GLU A 98 3.55 -9.26 4.47
CA GLU A 98 3.77 -10.70 4.54
C GLU A 98 3.11 -11.25 5.80
N SER A 99 2.14 -12.13 5.62
CA SER A 99 1.60 -13.00 6.66
C SER A 99 2.16 -14.42 6.47
N ARG A 100 1.92 -15.34 7.41
CA ARG A 100 2.46 -16.70 7.36
C ARG A 100 2.11 -17.47 6.08
N HIS A 101 0.94 -17.20 5.50
CA HIS A 101 0.43 -17.94 4.34
C HIS A 101 0.22 -17.08 3.09
N GLN A 102 0.36 -15.76 3.20
CA GLN A 102 0.00 -14.83 2.13
C GLN A 102 0.94 -13.63 2.10
N ARG A 103 1.32 -13.23 0.88
CA ARG A 103 2.14 -12.05 0.60
C ARG A 103 1.48 -11.22 -0.50
N ALA A 104 1.50 -9.91 -0.34
CA ALA A 104 1.20 -8.97 -1.41
C ALA A 104 2.30 -7.92 -1.50
N SER A 105 2.67 -7.51 -2.71
CA SER A 105 3.66 -6.47 -2.95
C SER A 105 3.17 -5.41 -3.92
N GLN A 106 3.75 -4.22 -3.82
CA GLN A 106 3.44 -3.08 -4.64
C GLN A 106 4.68 -2.18 -4.78
N ILE A 107 5.05 -1.89 -6.03
CA ILE A 107 6.10 -0.93 -6.35
C ILE A 107 5.60 0.48 -6.09
N VAL A 108 6.39 1.27 -5.36
CA VAL A 108 6.11 2.68 -5.04
C VAL A 108 7.22 3.54 -5.61
N HIS A 109 6.82 4.54 -6.40
CA HIS A 109 7.73 5.56 -6.93
C HIS A 109 7.45 6.92 -6.31
N VAL A 110 8.46 7.50 -5.65
CA VAL A 110 8.33 8.78 -4.95
C VAL A 110 8.85 9.92 -5.83
N ASN A 111 7.94 10.64 -6.48
CA ASN A 111 8.27 11.82 -7.29
C ASN A 111 8.10 13.13 -6.50
N LYS A 112 9.18 13.92 -6.38
CA LYS A 112 9.17 15.21 -5.65
C LYS A 112 8.20 16.26 -6.23
N ALA A 113 7.90 16.21 -7.52
CA ALA A 113 7.10 17.24 -8.20
C ALA A 113 5.61 17.23 -7.82
N GLU A 114 5.04 16.05 -7.52
CA GLU A 114 3.63 15.93 -7.11
C GLU A 114 3.45 16.15 -5.61
N ALA A 115 4.41 15.72 -4.80
CA ALA A 115 4.42 15.93 -3.36
C ALA A 115 4.43 17.41 -2.95
N GLN A 116 5.16 18.24 -3.70
CA GLN A 116 5.21 19.69 -3.48
C GLN A 116 4.00 20.46 -4.04
N ARG A 117 3.22 19.88 -4.94
CA ARG A 117 2.05 20.55 -5.55
C ARG A 117 0.90 20.70 -4.55
N SER A 118 0.67 19.69 -3.71
CA SER A 118 -0.36 19.75 -2.66
C SER A 118 -0.02 20.70 -1.51
N SER A 119 1.27 20.87 -1.17
CA SER A 119 1.72 21.81 -0.15
C SER A 119 1.77 23.27 -0.63
N SER A 120 1.89 23.49 -1.95
CA SER A 120 1.85 24.82 -2.55
C SER A 120 0.43 25.39 -2.66
N LEU A 121 -0.58 24.52 -2.87
CA LEU A 121 -1.98 24.94 -2.97
C LEU A 121 -2.58 25.37 -1.61
N SER A 122 -2.10 24.80 -0.51
CA SER A 122 -2.56 25.17 0.85
C SER A 122 -1.98 26.49 1.35
N LEU A 123 -0.78 26.88 0.90
CA LEU A 123 -0.19 28.19 1.24
C LEU A 123 -0.71 29.34 0.36
N GLY A 124 -1.19 29.05 -0.86
CA GLY A 124 -1.66 30.05 -1.82
C GLY A 124 -3.08 30.58 -1.59
N MET A 125 -3.90 29.95 -0.74
CA MET A 125 -5.30 30.35 -0.55
C MET A 125 -5.55 31.40 0.55
N LEU A 126 -4.52 31.86 1.27
CA LEU A 126 -4.68 32.79 2.40
C LEU A 126 -4.32 34.25 2.13
N SER A 127 -3.94 34.66 0.89
CA SER A 127 -3.37 36.00 0.65
C SER A 127 -4.05 36.87 -0.43
N THR A 128 -5.34 36.72 -0.70
CA THR A 128 -6.05 37.72 -1.54
C THR A 128 -7.39 38.14 -0.95
N GLN A 129 -7.37 38.94 0.12
CA GLN A 129 -8.39 39.97 0.36
C GLN A 129 -7.80 41.11 1.21
N LEU A 130 -6.94 41.94 0.62
CA LEU A 130 -6.65 43.28 1.16
C LEU A 130 -6.03 44.16 0.06
N ALA A 131 -6.85 44.56 -0.92
CA ALA A 131 -6.60 45.75 -1.75
C ALA A 131 -7.77 46.01 -2.71
N VAL A 132 -8.83 46.66 -2.21
CA VAL A 132 -9.53 47.69 -3.00
C VAL A 132 -9.83 48.84 -2.03
N LEU A 133 -8.88 49.77 -1.92
CA LEU A 133 -9.15 51.15 -1.54
C LEU A 133 -9.28 51.93 -2.85
N MET A 134 -10.46 52.45 -3.15
CA MET A 134 -10.74 53.83 -3.58
C MET A 134 -12.23 54.11 -3.37
#